data_AF-A0A109RN43-F1
#
_entry.id   AF-A0A109RN43-F1
#
_cell.length_a   1.000
_cell.length_b   1.000
_cell.length_c   1.000
_cell.angle_alpha   90.00
_cell.angle_beta   90.00
_cell.angle_gamma   90.00
#
_symmetry.space_group_name_H-M   'P 1'
#
loop_
_entity.id
_entity.type
_entity.pdbx_description
1 polymer ?
#
loop_
_entity_poly.entity_id
_entity_poly.type
_entity_poly.pdbx_seq_one_letter_code
_entity_poly.pdbx_strand_id
1 'polypeptide(L)'
;MTESIKHFFNLLFDNSKSWTFRTAAGISIIGFLILTDITLSFTYNIYINNKIDQLEKIQTLKKDYKYDSLKLKKIVFLENKILNKEHYTEFLSRNLSNISFKSSIKDQNVNQSTTDTITTTKPIQSLFWMVFSSNYLLVLISPFLILLPVYNRESRTGAGILGWFASLVMIVAIVTLITWISYQIPLIWHNPIWNYILNFLIHTLLLILIVKLNKKN
;
A
#
# COMPACT_ATOMS: atom_id res chain seq x y z
N MET A 1 31.71 -11.76 -1.06
CA MET A 1 30.87 -10.58 -0.73
C MET A 1 31.07 -9.42 -1.70
N THR A 2 32.32 -9.04 -2.02
CA THR A 2 32.64 -7.98 -3.00
C THR A 2 32.20 -8.30 -4.43
N GLU A 3 32.24 -9.58 -4.82
CA GLU A 3 31.89 -10.03 -6.17
C GLU A 3 30.38 -10.00 -6.44
N SER A 4 29.56 -10.43 -5.47
CA SER A 4 28.09 -10.32 -5.54
C SER A 4 27.62 -8.86 -5.62
N ILE A 5 28.28 -7.96 -4.89
CA ILE A 5 28.02 -6.52 -4.96
C ILE A 5 28.41 -5.98 -6.34
N LYS A 6 29.56 -6.38 -6.90
CA LYS A 6 29.95 -6.00 -8.27
C LYS A 6 28.94 -6.50 -9.31
N HIS A 7 28.46 -7.74 -9.20
CA HIS A 7 27.43 -8.26 -10.09
C HIS A 7 26.11 -7.48 -9.98
N PHE A 8 25.71 -7.08 -8.77
CA PHE A 8 24.55 -6.23 -8.55
C PHE A 8 24.68 -4.85 -9.22
N PHE A 9 25.81 -4.16 -9.00
CA PHE A 9 26.06 -2.86 -9.63
C PHE A 9 26.15 -2.97 -11.15
N ASN A 10 26.82 -4.00 -11.67
CA ASN A 10 26.89 -4.23 -13.11
C ASN A 10 25.50 -4.49 -13.69
N LEU A 11 24.64 -5.26 -13.01
CA LEU A 11 23.30 -5.53 -13.49
C LEU A 11 22.43 -4.26 -13.62
N LEU A 12 22.65 -3.26 -12.76
CA LEU A 12 21.90 -1.98 -12.77
C LEU A 12 22.53 -0.88 -13.61
N PHE A 13 23.87 -0.84 -13.72
CA PHE A 13 24.61 0.29 -14.29
C PHE A 13 25.46 -0.08 -15.52
N ASP A 14 25.36 -1.31 -16.03
CA ASP A 14 26.04 -1.69 -17.27
C ASP A 14 25.46 -0.91 -18.47
N ASN A 15 26.30 -0.07 -19.07
CA ASN A 15 25.94 0.76 -20.23
C ASN A 15 25.73 -0.06 -21.52
N SER A 16 26.10 -1.34 -21.54
CA SER A 16 25.83 -2.24 -22.67
C SER A 16 24.36 -2.66 -22.77
N LYS A 17 23.59 -2.52 -21.68
CA LYS A 17 22.18 -2.90 -21.62
C LYS A 17 21.27 -1.70 -21.90
N SER A 18 20.11 -1.98 -22.51
CA SER A 18 19.11 -0.96 -22.77
C SER A 18 18.64 -0.32 -21.46
N TRP A 19 18.25 0.95 -21.52
CA TRP A 19 17.70 1.66 -20.36
C TRP A 19 16.46 0.95 -19.78
N THR A 20 15.59 0.41 -20.66
CA THR A 20 14.42 -0.37 -20.27
C THR A 20 14.78 -1.60 -19.43
N PHE A 21 15.84 -2.34 -19.81
CA PHE A 21 16.29 -3.50 -19.05
C PHE A 21 16.78 -3.11 -17.65
N ARG A 22 17.58 -2.05 -17.56
CA ARG A 22 18.11 -1.54 -16.28
C ARG A 22 16.99 -1.09 -15.34
N THR A 23 16.02 -0.36 -15.86
CA THR A 23 14.85 0.08 -15.09
C THR A 23 14.00 -1.10 -14.63
N ALA A 24 13.73 -2.08 -15.52
CA ALA A 24 13.00 -3.29 -15.15
C ALA A 24 13.73 -4.09 -14.06
N ALA A 25 15.06 -4.17 -14.14
CA ALA A 25 15.87 -4.84 -13.13
C ALA A 25 15.82 -4.12 -11.78
N GLY A 26 15.98 -2.80 -11.76
CA GLY A 26 15.86 -2.00 -10.53
C GLY A 26 14.50 -2.15 -9.87
N ILE A 27 13.42 -2.03 -10.64
CA ILE A 27 12.04 -2.22 -10.13
C ILE A 27 11.85 -3.64 -9.60
N SER A 28 12.35 -4.65 -10.31
CA SER A 28 12.23 -6.05 -9.90
C SER A 28 12.96 -6.33 -8.59
N ILE A 29 14.15 -5.76 -8.40
CA ILE A 29 14.92 -5.91 -7.16
C ILE A 29 14.16 -5.27 -5.99
N ILE A 30 13.67 -4.04 -6.16
CA ILE A 30 12.91 -3.35 -5.12
C ILE A 30 11.65 -4.13 -4.77
N GLY A 31 10.89 -4.58 -5.78
CA GLY A 31 9.69 -5.38 -5.59
C GLY A 31 9.97 -6.70 -4.87
N PHE A 32 11.05 -7.39 -5.24
CA PHE A 32 11.46 -8.64 -4.60
C PHE A 32 11.85 -8.44 -3.13
N LEU A 33 12.58 -7.37 -2.80
CA LEU A 33 12.94 -7.03 -1.42
C LEU A 33 11.71 -6.76 -0.56
N ILE A 34 10.76 -5.97 -1.06
CA ILE A 34 9.51 -5.68 -0.36
C ILE A 34 8.69 -6.97 -0.15
N LEU A 35 8.56 -7.79 -1.18
CA LEU A 35 7.79 -9.04 -1.12
C LEU A 35 8.40 -10.04 -0.13
N THR A 36 9.73 -10.14 -0.13
CA THR A 36 10.46 -10.98 0.82
C THR A 36 10.29 -10.49 2.24
N ASP A 37 10.38 -9.18 2.48
CA ASP A 37 10.20 -8.60 3.80
C ASP A 37 8.77 -8.80 4.34
N ILE A 38 7.74 -8.58 3.51
CA ILE A 38 6.34 -8.82 3.90
C ILE A 38 6.12 -10.31 4.23
N THR A 39 6.72 -11.22 3.46
CA THR A 39 6.54 -12.67 3.65
C THR A 39 7.26 -13.18 4.89
N LEU A 40 8.51 -12.74 5.10
CA LEU A 40 9.36 -13.23 6.20
C LEU A 40 9.23 -12.39 7.49
N SER A 41 8.56 -11.24 7.42
CA SER A 41 8.39 -10.29 8.53
C SER A 41 9.70 -9.84 9.18
N PHE A 42 10.80 -9.78 8.41
CA PHE A 42 12.14 -9.50 8.94
C PHE A 42 12.21 -8.11 9.60
N THR A 43 11.80 -7.07 8.89
CA THR A 43 11.83 -5.69 9.41
C THR A 43 10.83 -5.51 10.56
N TYR A 44 9.67 -6.19 10.49
CA TYR A 44 8.70 -6.17 11.57
C TYR A 44 9.26 -6.77 12.87
N ASN A 45 9.95 -7.90 12.80
CA ASN A 45 10.57 -8.53 13.96
C ASN A 45 11.67 -7.64 14.56
N ILE A 46 12.50 -7.02 13.72
CA ILE A 46 13.50 -6.02 14.18
C ILE A 46 12.80 -4.84 14.86
N TYR A 47 11.72 -4.36 14.28
CA TYR A 47 10.93 -3.25 14.82
C TYR A 47 10.38 -3.58 16.21
N ILE A 48 9.79 -4.77 16.40
CA ILE A 48 9.25 -5.22 17.69
C ILE A 48 10.37 -5.36 18.73
N ASN A 49 11.50 -5.99 18.37
CA ASN A 49 12.63 -6.13 19.27
C ASN A 49 13.18 -4.76 19.72
N ASN A 50 13.34 -3.82 18.78
CA ASN A 50 13.77 -2.46 19.10
C ASN A 50 12.76 -1.73 20.00
N LYS A 51 11.46 -1.94 19.77
CA LYS A 51 10.40 -1.36 20.61
C LYS A 51 10.47 -1.90 22.04
N ILE A 52 10.69 -3.21 22.22
CA ILE A 52 10.85 -3.84 23.53
C ILE A 52 12.10 -3.32 24.24
N ASP A 53 13.25 -3.29 23.57
CA ASP A 53 14.52 -2.76 24.13
C ASP A 53 14.39 -1.29 24.55
N GLN A 54 13.71 -0.46 23.76
CA GLN A 54 13.43 0.92 24.12
C GLN A 54 12.52 1.04 25.36
N LEU A 55 11.51 0.18 25.49
CA LEU A 55 10.62 0.17 26.66
C LEU A 55 11.35 -0.31 27.93
N GLU A 56 12.24 -1.29 27.81
CA GLU A 56 13.07 -1.75 28.93
C GLU A 56 14.01 -0.64 29.43
N LYS A 57 14.67 0.07 28.50
CA LYS A 57 15.49 1.26 28.82
C LYS A 57 14.68 2.39 29.44
N ILE A 58 13.42 2.56 29.03
CA ILE A 58 12.53 3.53 29.67
C ILE A 58 12.20 3.12 31.10
N GLN A 59 11.97 1.83 31.34
CA GLN A 59 11.69 1.35 32.70
C GLN A 59 12.87 1.51 33.64
N THR A 60 14.11 1.32 33.17
CA THR A 60 15.29 1.64 33.98
C THR A 60 15.37 3.13 34.30
N LEU A 61 15.19 4.00 33.29
CA LEU A 61 15.17 5.46 33.51
C LEU A 61 14.05 5.92 34.47
N LYS A 62 12.86 5.31 34.42
CA LYS A 62 11.76 5.64 35.35
C LYS A 62 12.13 5.30 36.80
N LYS A 63 12.91 4.24 37.03
CA LYS A 63 13.40 3.89 38.37
C LYS A 63 14.41 4.94 38.86
N ASP A 64 15.35 5.34 38.01
CA ASP A 64 16.42 6.28 38.37
C ASP A 64 15.89 7.70 38.65
N TYR A 65 14.86 8.14 37.90
CA TYR A 65 14.29 9.48 38.00
C TYR A 65 12.95 9.52 38.74
N LYS A 66 12.66 8.53 39.60
CA LYS A 66 11.38 8.42 40.32
C LYS A 66 11.01 9.68 41.12
N TYR A 67 12.01 10.40 41.65
CA TYR A 67 11.81 11.60 42.49
C TYR A 67 11.91 12.93 41.71
N ASP A 68 12.32 12.92 40.44
CA ASP A 68 12.39 14.12 39.59
C ASP A 68 11.14 14.19 38.71
N SER A 69 10.14 14.96 39.16
CA SER A 69 8.83 15.04 38.52
C SER A 69 8.88 15.57 37.07
N LEU A 70 9.82 16.47 36.76
CA LEU A 70 9.97 17.04 35.42
C LEU A 70 10.58 16.03 34.45
N LYS A 71 11.62 15.30 34.88
CA LYS A 71 12.22 14.24 34.05
C LYS A 71 11.27 13.06 33.89
N LEU A 72 10.58 12.66 34.95
CA LEU A 72 9.62 11.56 34.89
C LEU A 72 8.50 11.85 33.89
N LYS A 73 7.97 13.08 33.85
CA LYS A 73 6.97 13.49 32.86
C LYS A 73 7.48 13.36 31.42
N LYS A 74 8.73 13.76 31.16
CA LYS A 74 9.36 13.58 29.83
C LYS A 74 9.54 12.10 29.48
N ILE A 75 9.92 11.27 30.43
CA ILE A 75 10.10 9.83 30.21
C ILE A 75 8.76 9.16 29.89
N VAL A 76 7.68 9.50 30.61
CA VAL A 76 6.32 8.99 30.31
C VAL A 76 5.85 9.43 28.92
N PHE A 77 6.18 10.66 28.49
CA PHE A 77 5.89 11.09 27.13
C PHE A 77 6.62 10.25 26.07
N LEU A 78 7.90 9.93 26.29
CA LEU A 78 8.67 9.05 25.41
C LEU A 78 8.10 7.62 25.38
N GLU A 79 7.69 7.08 26.53
CA GLU A 79 7.04 5.78 26.65
C GLU A 79 5.79 5.72 25.76
N ASN A 80 4.90 6.72 25.90
CA ASN A 80 3.70 6.82 25.07
C ASN A 80 4.04 6.96 23.58
N LYS A 81 5.09 7.71 23.23
CA LYS A 81 5.53 7.85 21.83
C LYS A 81 6.00 6.52 21.24
N ILE A 82 6.72 5.70 22.02
CA ILE A 82 7.20 4.38 21.60
C ILE A 82 6.03 3.40 21.49
N LEU A 83 5.14 3.37 22.49
CA LEU A 83 3.96 2.51 22.50
C LEU A 83 3.05 2.77 21.28
N ASN A 84 2.80 4.04 20.97
CA ASN A 84 1.92 4.45 19.87
C ASN A 84 2.62 4.50 18.50
N LYS A 85 3.93 4.26 18.43
CA LYS A 85 4.61 4.09 17.15
C LYS A 85 4.08 2.81 16.53
N GLU A 86 3.81 2.84 15.23
CA GLU A 86 3.34 1.68 14.46
C GLU A 86 4.36 1.30 13.39
N HIS A 87 4.38 0.02 13.04
CA HIS A 87 5.09 -0.45 11.85
C HIS A 87 4.21 -0.32 10.60
N TYR A 88 4.81 -0.19 9.41
CA TYR A 88 4.01 -0.15 8.17
C TYR A 88 3.18 -1.43 7.98
N THR A 89 3.64 -2.58 8.46
CA THR A 89 2.87 -3.84 8.41
C THR A 89 1.56 -3.73 9.20
N GLU A 90 1.58 -3.11 10.38
CA GLU A 90 0.39 -2.88 11.22
C GLU A 90 -0.56 -1.87 10.55
N PHE A 91 0.02 -0.82 9.96
CA PHE A 91 -0.74 0.14 9.17
C PHE A 91 -1.43 -0.54 7.99
N LEU A 92 -0.70 -1.35 7.21
CA LEU A 92 -1.24 -2.06 6.05
C LEU A 92 -2.33 -3.06 6.45
N SER A 93 -2.09 -3.87 7.49
CA SER A 93 -3.07 -4.88 7.94
C SER A 93 -4.37 -4.25 8.41
N ARG A 94 -4.31 -3.13 9.13
CA ARG A 94 -5.51 -2.37 9.54
C ARG A 94 -6.28 -1.80 8.36
N ASN A 95 -5.59 -1.22 7.37
CA ASN A 95 -6.25 -0.64 6.21
C ASN A 95 -6.83 -1.71 5.27
N LEU A 96 -6.16 -2.86 5.15
CA LEU A 96 -6.63 -3.98 4.32
C LEU A 96 -7.75 -4.79 5.00
N SER A 97 -7.74 -4.95 6.32
CA SER A 97 -8.83 -5.65 7.04
C SER A 97 -10.17 -4.92 6.99
N ASN A 98 -10.15 -3.61 6.70
CA ASN A 98 -11.36 -2.82 6.44
C ASN A 98 -11.94 -3.03 5.02
N ILE A 99 -11.31 -3.85 4.17
CA ILE A 99 -11.88 -4.33 2.90
C ILE A 99 -12.91 -5.42 3.22
N SER A 100 -14.01 -5.05 3.87
CA SER A 100 -15.15 -5.97 3.99
C SER A 100 -16.05 -5.82 2.75
N PHE A 101 -16.32 -6.94 2.08
CA PHE A 101 -17.33 -7.05 1.01
C PHE A 101 -18.77 -7.03 1.56
N LYS A 102 -18.94 -7.03 2.88
CA LYS A 102 -20.24 -6.88 3.51
C LYS A 102 -20.54 -5.39 3.67
N SER A 103 -21.30 -4.81 2.74
CA SER A 103 -22.28 -3.82 3.16
C SER A 103 -23.19 -4.54 4.15
N SER A 104 -23.01 -4.32 5.46
CA SER A 104 -24.02 -4.73 6.42
C SER A 104 -25.28 -3.96 6.06
N ILE A 105 -26.18 -4.64 5.36
CA ILE A 105 -27.60 -4.31 5.38
C ILE A 105 -27.95 -4.41 6.86
N LYS A 106 -28.09 -3.26 7.52
CA LYS A 106 -28.73 -3.22 8.83
C LYS A 106 -30.17 -3.61 8.56
N ASP A 107 -30.50 -4.86 8.85
CA ASP A 107 -31.89 -5.24 9.07
C ASP A 107 -32.40 -4.37 10.23
N GLN A 108 -33.17 -3.35 9.88
CA GLN A 108 -34.01 -2.65 10.83
C GLN A 108 -35.08 -3.64 11.28
N ASN A 109 -34.95 -4.15 12.50
CA ASN A 109 -36.04 -4.20 13.48
C ASN A 109 -35.54 -4.87 14.77
N VAL A 110 -35.53 -4.11 15.87
CA VAL A 110 -36.50 -4.22 16.98
C VAL A 110 -35.98 -3.35 18.14
N ASN A 111 -36.85 -2.42 18.53
CA ASN A 111 -36.84 -1.51 19.67
C ASN A 111 -35.86 -1.83 20.82
N GLN A 112 -34.88 -0.96 21.04
CA GLN A 112 -34.38 -0.71 22.39
C GLN A 112 -33.95 0.76 22.53
N SER A 113 -34.74 1.51 23.29
CA SER A 113 -34.42 2.87 23.73
C SER A 113 -33.29 2.78 24.75
N THR A 114 -32.09 3.21 24.34
CA THR A 114 -31.06 3.67 25.27
C THR A 114 -30.33 4.82 24.61
N THR A 115 -29.99 5.84 25.40
CA THR A 115 -29.48 7.13 24.99
C THR A 115 -28.17 7.02 24.20
N ASP A 116 -28.28 6.93 22.88
CA ASP A 116 -27.13 6.87 21.98
C ASP A 116 -26.49 8.26 21.86
N THR A 117 -25.26 8.40 22.34
CA THR A 117 -24.34 9.41 21.82
C THR A 117 -24.28 9.22 20.30
N ILE A 118 -24.85 10.17 19.55
CA ILE A 118 -24.83 10.20 18.08
C ILE A 118 -23.36 10.30 17.65
N THR A 119 -22.71 9.15 17.53
CA THR A 119 -21.51 9.03 16.72
C THR A 119 -22.02 9.11 15.29
N THR A 120 -21.87 10.29 14.68
CA THR A 120 -22.10 10.45 13.24
C THR A 120 -21.10 9.56 12.53
N THR A 121 -21.50 8.32 12.23
CA THR A 121 -20.70 7.39 11.44
C THR A 121 -20.61 7.97 10.04
N LYS A 122 -19.60 8.81 9.79
CA LYS A 122 -19.28 9.30 8.45
C LYS A 122 -19.15 8.08 7.55
N PRO A 123 -19.82 8.06 6.39
CA PRO A 123 -19.78 6.88 5.53
C PRO A 123 -18.35 6.67 5.06
N ILE A 124 -17.83 5.47 5.31
CA ILE A 124 -16.46 5.10 4.99
C ILE A 124 -16.42 4.70 3.50
N GLN A 125 -15.54 5.33 2.74
CA GLN A 125 -15.28 4.95 1.36
C GLN A 125 -14.60 3.58 1.33
N SER A 126 -15.21 2.61 0.66
CA SER A 126 -14.70 1.27 0.48
C SER A 126 -13.50 1.27 -0.45
N LEU A 127 -12.40 0.66 0.00
CA LEU A 127 -11.18 0.49 -0.78
C LEU A 127 -11.40 -0.37 -2.02
N PHE A 128 -12.22 -1.42 -1.93
CA PHE A 128 -12.56 -2.24 -3.08
C PHE A 128 -13.21 -1.40 -4.20
N TRP A 129 -14.27 -0.66 -3.88
CA TRP A 129 -14.99 0.15 -4.86
C TRP A 129 -14.18 1.33 -5.37
N MET A 130 -13.30 1.89 -4.53
CA MET A 130 -12.39 2.94 -4.96
C MET A 130 -11.36 2.41 -5.96
N VAL A 131 -10.70 1.29 -5.66
CA VAL A 131 -9.74 0.62 -6.57
C VAL A 131 -10.44 0.26 -7.88
N PHE A 132 -11.63 -0.35 -7.81
CA PHE A 132 -12.34 -0.77 -9.01
C PHE A 132 -12.78 0.42 -9.86
N SER A 133 -13.44 1.43 -9.28
CA SER A 133 -13.95 2.57 -10.07
C SER A 133 -12.84 3.44 -10.68
N SER A 134 -11.71 3.59 -9.98
CA SER A 134 -10.58 4.39 -10.47
C SER A 134 -9.62 3.62 -11.39
N ASN A 135 -9.55 2.29 -11.28
CA ASN A 135 -8.57 1.48 -12.01
C ASN A 135 -9.18 0.29 -12.79
N TYR A 136 -10.46 0.35 -13.16
CA TYR A 136 -11.18 -0.82 -13.70
C TYR A 136 -10.46 -1.53 -14.86
N LEU A 137 -9.80 -0.78 -15.76
CA LEU A 137 -9.06 -1.39 -16.89
C LEU A 137 -7.80 -2.11 -16.45
N LEU A 138 -7.02 -1.50 -15.55
CA LEU A 138 -5.82 -2.15 -15.01
C LEU A 138 -6.22 -3.40 -14.23
N VAL A 139 -7.31 -3.32 -13.44
CA VAL A 139 -7.87 -4.47 -12.72
C VAL A 139 -8.32 -5.57 -13.70
N LEU A 140 -8.97 -5.22 -14.81
CA LEU A 140 -9.44 -6.18 -15.82
C LEU A 140 -8.29 -6.86 -16.58
N ILE A 141 -7.20 -6.14 -16.85
CA ILE A 141 -6.02 -6.68 -17.55
C ILE A 141 -5.12 -7.50 -16.60
N SER A 142 -5.15 -7.22 -15.30
CA SER A 142 -4.25 -7.83 -14.30
C SER A 142 -4.21 -9.37 -14.33
N PRO A 143 -5.33 -10.12 -14.43
CA PRO A 143 -5.29 -11.58 -14.51
C PRO A 143 -4.50 -12.11 -15.71
N PHE A 144 -4.63 -11.44 -16.86
CA PHE A 144 -3.87 -11.79 -18.06
C PHE A 144 -2.38 -11.52 -17.86
N LEU A 145 -2.01 -10.37 -17.27
CA LEU A 145 -0.61 -10.07 -17.00
C LEU A 145 0.01 -11.06 -16.01
N ILE A 146 -0.70 -11.43 -14.95
CA ILE A 146 -0.22 -12.42 -13.96
C ILE A 146 0.07 -13.76 -14.64
N LEU A 147 -0.78 -14.18 -15.58
CA LEU A 147 -0.64 -15.44 -16.30
C LEU A 147 0.24 -15.35 -17.55
N LEU A 148 0.82 -14.19 -17.86
CA LEU A 148 1.61 -13.97 -19.08
C LEU A 148 2.70 -15.03 -19.32
N PRO A 149 3.49 -15.47 -18.31
CA PRO A 149 4.52 -16.50 -18.51
C PRO A 149 3.96 -17.87 -18.92
N VAL A 150 2.67 -18.14 -18.64
CA VAL A 150 2.02 -19.41 -18.99
C VAL A 150 1.79 -19.51 -20.49
N TYR A 151 1.30 -18.43 -21.12
CA TYR A 151 0.87 -18.46 -22.52
C TYR A 151 1.83 -17.75 -23.49
N ASN A 152 2.73 -16.88 -23.03
CA ASN A 152 3.75 -16.25 -23.87
C ASN A 152 5.14 -16.89 -23.63
N ARG A 153 5.85 -17.26 -24.71
CA ARG A 153 7.20 -17.83 -24.65
C ARG A 153 8.27 -16.78 -24.39
N GLU A 154 8.09 -15.56 -24.89
CA GLU A 154 9.08 -14.49 -24.76
C GLU A 154 9.25 -14.04 -23.29
N SER A 155 8.15 -14.05 -22.53
CA SER A 155 8.13 -13.77 -21.09
C SER A 155 8.82 -14.83 -20.24
N ARG A 156 9.20 -15.99 -20.81
CA ARG A 156 9.93 -17.06 -20.10
C ARG A 156 11.46 -16.96 -20.24
N THR A 157 11.95 -16.01 -21.03
CA THR A 157 13.39 -15.72 -21.10
C THR A 157 13.85 -14.98 -19.83
N GLY A 158 15.15 -14.97 -19.52
CA GLY A 158 15.66 -14.26 -18.34
C GLY A 158 15.35 -12.76 -18.33
N ALA A 159 15.42 -12.10 -19.49
CA ALA A 159 14.99 -10.71 -19.63
C ALA A 159 13.46 -10.56 -19.61
N GLY A 160 12.73 -11.53 -20.20
CA GLY A 160 11.28 -11.53 -20.25
C GLY A 160 10.63 -11.70 -18.87
N ILE A 161 11.14 -12.59 -18.02
CA ILE A 161 10.59 -12.81 -16.68
C ILE A 161 10.84 -11.61 -15.77
N LEU A 162 12.00 -10.97 -15.95
CA LEU A 162 12.36 -9.74 -15.24
C LEU A 162 11.47 -8.57 -15.68
N GLY A 163 11.21 -8.42 -16.99
CA GLY A 163 10.26 -7.44 -17.50
C GLY A 163 8.82 -7.70 -17.04
N TRP A 164 8.40 -8.96 -17.01
CA TRP A 164 7.09 -9.37 -16.50
C TRP A 164 6.92 -9.03 -15.01
N PHE A 165 7.89 -9.41 -14.17
CA PHE A 165 7.84 -9.14 -12.74
C PHE A 165 7.86 -7.62 -12.47
N ALA A 166 8.72 -6.88 -13.17
CA ALA A 166 8.72 -5.41 -13.10
C ALA A 166 7.36 -4.81 -13.47
N SER A 167 6.68 -5.38 -14.47
CA SER A 167 5.35 -4.92 -14.90
C SER A 167 4.30 -5.16 -13.80
N LEU A 168 4.35 -6.29 -13.08
CA LEU A 168 3.45 -6.55 -11.95
C LEU A 168 3.66 -5.53 -10.82
N VAL A 169 4.92 -5.28 -10.45
CA VAL A 169 5.28 -4.29 -9.42
C VAL A 169 4.78 -2.90 -9.84
N MET A 170 4.99 -2.51 -11.10
CA MET A 170 4.53 -1.23 -11.62
C MET A 170 3.01 -1.10 -11.65
N ILE A 171 2.27 -2.15 -12.01
CA ILE A 171 0.81 -2.12 -11.95
C ILE A 171 0.34 -1.85 -10.52
N VAL A 172 0.90 -2.56 -9.53
CA VAL A 172 0.53 -2.33 -8.12
C VAL A 172 0.83 -0.89 -7.70
N ALA A 173 2.00 -0.35 -8.08
CA ALA A 173 2.36 1.03 -7.78
C ALA A 173 1.41 2.05 -8.43
N ILE A 174 1.09 1.88 -9.71
CA ILE A 174 0.17 2.76 -10.45
C ILE A 174 -1.24 2.69 -9.88
N VAL A 175 -1.77 1.48 -9.63
CA VAL A 175 -3.10 1.30 -9.04
C VAL A 175 -3.18 1.97 -7.67
N THR A 176 -2.15 1.80 -6.84
CA THR A 176 -2.07 2.43 -5.52
C THR A 176 -2.06 3.95 -5.64
N LEU A 177 -1.25 4.51 -6.55
CA LEU A 177 -1.14 5.95 -6.77
C LEU A 177 -2.46 6.56 -7.27
N ILE A 178 -3.09 5.95 -8.28
CA ILE A 178 -4.38 6.42 -8.82
C ILE A 178 -5.48 6.32 -7.76
N THR A 179 -5.51 5.22 -7.01
CA THR A 179 -6.46 5.03 -5.90
C THR A 179 -6.25 6.10 -4.83
N TRP A 180 -5.00 6.40 -4.46
CA TRP A 180 -4.66 7.43 -3.48
C TRP A 180 -5.09 8.84 -3.94
N ILE A 181 -4.91 9.17 -5.23
CA ILE A 181 -5.42 10.42 -5.82
C ILE A 181 -6.95 10.46 -5.75
N SER A 182 -7.61 9.34 -6.06
CA SER A 182 -9.07 9.22 -6.04
C SER A 182 -9.67 9.41 -4.64
N TYR A 183 -8.94 9.01 -3.60
CA TYR A 183 -9.31 9.26 -2.20
C TYR A 183 -9.24 10.72 -1.77
N GLN A 184 -8.55 11.58 -2.52
CA GLN A 184 -8.51 13.02 -2.22
C GLN A 184 -9.83 13.72 -2.58
N ILE A 185 -10.72 13.04 -3.32
CA ILE A 185 -12.04 13.58 -3.66
C ILE A 185 -12.93 13.52 -2.40
N PRO A 186 -13.39 14.67 -1.86
CA PRO A 186 -14.26 14.68 -0.70
C PRO A 186 -15.59 13.96 -0.99
N LEU A 187 -16.24 13.45 0.05
CA LEU A 187 -17.53 12.77 -0.08
C LEU A 187 -18.58 13.72 -0.68
N ILE A 188 -19.13 13.33 -1.83
CA ILE A 188 -20.19 14.08 -2.50
C ILE A 188 -21.53 13.69 -1.88
N TRP A 189 -22.30 14.69 -1.41
CA TRP A 189 -23.62 14.49 -0.78
C TRP A 189 -23.63 13.44 0.34
N HIS A 190 -22.53 13.32 1.09
CA HIS A 190 -22.40 12.32 2.17
C HIS A 190 -22.69 10.88 1.70
N ASN A 191 -22.51 10.57 0.41
CA ASN A 191 -22.73 9.22 -0.11
C ASN A 191 -21.55 8.80 -1.00
N PRO A 192 -20.79 7.76 -0.62
CA PRO A 192 -19.59 7.34 -1.32
C PRO A 192 -19.86 6.81 -2.74
N ILE A 193 -21.11 6.43 -3.06
CA ILE A 193 -21.49 5.94 -4.40
C ILE A 193 -21.19 7.00 -5.47
N TRP A 194 -21.46 8.27 -5.18
CA TRP A 194 -21.19 9.36 -6.11
C TRP A 194 -19.70 9.54 -6.41
N ASN A 195 -18.84 9.30 -5.41
CA ASN A 195 -17.40 9.32 -5.60
C ASN A 195 -16.96 8.20 -6.56
N TYR A 196 -17.52 6.98 -6.44
CA TYR A 196 -17.20 5.89 -7.34
C TYR A 196 -17.67 6.16 -8.77
N ILE A 197 -18.89 6.67 -8.94
CA ILE A 197 -19.43 7.04 -10.27
C ILE A 197 -18.55 8.12 -10.90
N LEU A 198 -18.22 9.17 -10.14
CA LEU A 198 -17.37 10.25 -10.63
C LEU A 198 -15.99 9.74 -11.05
N ASN A 199 -15.34 8.91 -10.22
CA ASN A 199 -14.05 8.32 -10.56
C ASN A 199 -14.12 7.50 -11.84
N PHE A 200 -15.16 6.67 -11.99
CA PHE A 200 -15.36 5.89 -13.21
C PHE A 200 -15.52 6.78 -14.45
N LEU A 201 -16.29 7.88 -14.35
CA LEU A 201 -16.48 8.83 -15.44
C LEU A 201 -15.20 9.58 -15.80
N ILE A 202 -14.44 10.06 -14.82
CA ILE A 202 -13.16 10.77 -15.05
C ILE A 202 -12.17 9.86 -15.79
N HIS A 203 -12.02 8.62 -15.34
CA HIS A 203 -11.05 7.69 -15.94
C HIS A 203 -11.50 7.23 -17.33
N THR A 204 -12.81 7.07 -17.55
CA THR A 204 -13.37 6.76 -18.87
C THR A 204 -13.19 7.93 -19.84
N LEU A 205 -13.42 9.17 -19.39
CA LEU A 205 -13.19 10.37 -20.20
C LEU A 205 -11.71 10.51 -20.59
N LEU A 206 -10.80 10.31 -19.64
CA LEU A 206 -9.36 10.37 -19.87
C LEU A 206 -8.93 9.34 -20.93
N LEU A 207 -9.49 8.13 -20.89
CA LEU A 207 -9.23 7.12 -21.92
C LEU A 207 -9.73 7.52 -23.30
N ILE A 208 -10.96 8.03 -23.39
CA ILE A 208 -11.53 8.51 -24.66
C ILE A 208 -10.63 9.61 -25.25
N LEU A 209 -10.12 10.52 -24.42
CA LEU A 209 -9.19 11.56 -24.85
C LEU A 209 -7.87 10.97 -25.39
N ILE A 210 -7.27 10.01 -24.70
CA ILE A 210 -6.04 9.32 -25.17
C ILE A 210 -6.27 8.66 -26.54
N VAL A 211 -7.36 7.88 -26.67
CA VAL A 211 -7.68 7.19 -27.93
C VAL A 211 -7.91 8.19 -29.07
N LYS A 212 -8.62 9.29 -28.79
CA LYS A 212 -8.90 10.32 -29.79
C LYS A 212 -7.65 11.09 -30.22
N LEU A 213 -6.73 11.37 -29.30
CA LEU A 213 -5.45 12.02 -29.61
C LEU A 213 -4.56 11.12 -30.47
N ASN A 214 -4.54 9.82 -30.19
CA ASN A 214 -3.73 8.87 -30.97
C ASN A 214 -4.27 8.65 -32.40
N LYS A 215 -5.57 8.89 -32.63
CA LYS A 215 -6.21 8.75 -33.95
C LYS A 215 -6.00 9.95 -34.89
N LYS A 216 -5.44 11.04 -34.36
CA LYS A 216 -5.16 12.28 -35.12
C LYS A 216 -3.71 12.40 -35.58
N ASN A 217 -2.84 11.48 -35.16
CA ASN A 217 -1.50 11.26 -35.69
C ASN A 217 -1.52 10.06 -36.64
#